data_AF-A0A536HVN7-F1
#
_entry.id   AF-A0A536HVN7-F1
#
_cell.length_a   1.000
_cell.length_b   1.000
_cell.length_c   1.000
_cell.angle_alpha   90.00
_cell.angle_beta   90.00
_cell.angle_gamma   90.00
#
_symmetry.space_group_name_H-M   'P 1'
#
loop_
_entity.id
_entity.type
_entity.pdbx_description
1 polymer ?
#
loop_
_entity_poly.entity_id
_entity_poly.type
_entity_poly.pdbx_seq_one_letter_code
_entity_poly.pdbx_strand_id
1 'polypeptide(L)'
;MGLIPEHVRAQLKARFDLRLSGPVHLTLYTRPGSSRLILPAGVGCATCEDARQMAELLRDAAPEKVTLDVVDTSRDPDRARADRVDDVPTIAVGANTEAGRIRFQGLPTGTEFPALIDAVERVSRTEHDLSAASLVELGKLTEPAEVMVFATPT
;
A
#
# COMPACT_ATOMS: atom_id res chain seq x y z
N MET A 1 -17.48 -13.22 -7.43
CA MET A 1 -17.09 -13.58 -6.05
C MET A 1 -16.03 -12.56 -5.68
N GLY A 2 -16.32 -11.64 -4.76
CA GLY A 2 -15.35 -10.60 -4.40
C GLY A 2 -14.09 -11.24 -3.82
N LEU A 3 -12.92 -10.64 -4.07
CA LEU A 3 -11.64 -11.09 -3.52
C LEU A 3 -11.66 -11.17 -1.97
N ILE A 4 -12.58 -10.44 -1.33
CA ILE A 4 -12.61 -10.20 0.11
C ILE A 4 -14.00 -10.53 0.67
N PRO A 5 -14.12 -11.51 1.59
CA PRO A 5 -15.38 -11.86 2.25
C PRO A 5 -15.94 -10.75 3.17
N GLU A 6 -17.27 -10.72 3.34
CA GLU A 6 -17.94 -9.69 4.16
C GLU A 6 -17.50 -9.69 5.64
N HIS A 7 -17.22 -10.87 6.22
CA HIS A 7 -16.75 -10.95 7.60
C HIS A 7 -15.38 -10.26 7.79
N VAL A 8 -14.51 -10.29 6.77
CA VAL A 8 -13.21 -9.62 6.79
C VAL A 8 -13.41 -8.11 6.79
N ARG A 9 -14.36 -7.60 6.00
CA ARG A 9 -14.71 -6.17 5.97
C ARG A 9 -15.17 -5.66 7.34
N ALA A 10 -16.06 -6.41 8.00
CA ALA A 10 -16.53 -6.06 9.34
C ALA A 10 -15.40 -6.07 10.38
N GLN A 11 -14.52 -7.08 10.34
CA GLN A 11 -13.36 -7.17 11.23
C GLN A 11 -12.37 -6.02 11.00
N LEU A 12 -12.08 -5.69 9.75
CA LEU A 12 -11.19 -4.59 9.39
C LEU A 12 -11.74 -3.25 9.87
N LYS A 13 -13.03 -3.01 9.66
CA LYS A 13 -13.71 -1.80 10.16
C LYS A 13 -13.59 -1.67 11.67
N ALA A 14 -13.97 -2.70 12.42
CA ALA A 14 -13.88 -2.69 13.88
C ALA A 14 -12.44 -2.46 14.36
N ARG A 15 -11.46 -3.06 13.68
CA ARG A 15 -10.04 -2.88 13.98
C ARG A 15 -9.60 -1.42 13.74
N PHE A 16 -9.96 -0.84 12.59
CA PHE A 16 -9.57 0.53 12.24
C PHE A 16 -10.24 1.60 13.12
N ASP A 17 -11.51 1.38 13.51
CA ASP A 17 -12.22 2.27 14.43
C ASP A 17 -11.49 2.38 15.79
N LEU A 18 -10.88 1.29 16.25
CA LEU A 18 -10.13 1.24 17.51
C LEU A 18 -8.67 1.69 17.38
N ARG A 19 -8.03 1.43 16.24
CA ARG A 19 -6.56 1.46 16.10
C ARG A 19 -6.01 2.66 15.34
N LEU A 20 -6.82 3.32 14.50
CA LEU A 20 -6.38 4.50 13.73
C LEU A 20 -6.61 5.77 14.56
N SER A 21 -5.60 6.63 14.67
CA SER A 21 -5.69 7.91 15.37
C SER A 21 -5.49 9.12 14.44
N GLY A 22 -4.64 9.00 13.41
CA GLY A 22 -4.39 10.03 12.40
C GLY A 22 -4.80 9.63 10.97
N PRO A 23 -4.81 10.58 10.03
CA PRO A 23 -5.17 10.32 8.64
C PRO A 23 -4.04 9.60 7.89
N VAL A 24 -4.42 8.71 6.99
CA VAL A 24 -3.57 7.92 6.12
C VAL A 24 -3.96 8.18 4.67
N HIS A 25 -2.96 8.37 3.82
CA HIS A 25 -3.14 8.47 2.39
C HIS A 25 -2.55 7.25 1.70
N LEU A 26 -3.41 6.51 1.02
CA LEU A 26 -3.02 5.42 0.16
C LEU A 26 -2.88 5.93 -1.26
N THR A 27 -1.81 5.54 -1.94
CA THR A 27 -1.67 5.74 -3.39
C THR A 27 -1.50 4.38 -4.04
N LEU A 28 -2.41 4.01 -4.93
CA LEU A 28 -2.32 2.81 -5.74
C LEU A 28 -1.79 3.17 -7.13
N TYR A 29 -0.61 2.66 -7.45
CA TYR A 29 -0.08 2.71 -8.81
C TYR A 29 -0.51 1.45 -9.54
N THR A 30 -1.16 1.65 -10.68
CA THR A 30 -1.79 0.59 -11.45
C THR A 30 -1.58 0.81 -12.94
N ARG A 31 -1.91 -0.19 -13.73
CA ARG A 31 -2.05 -0.11 -15.19
C ARG A 31 -3.34 -0.82 -15.59
N PRO A 32 -3.94 -0.48 -16.74
CA PRO A 32 -5.11 -1.19 -17.24
C PRO A 32 -4.87 -2.69 -17.22
N GLY A 33 -5.80 -3.41 -16.60
CA GLY A 33 -5.74 -4.85 -16.51
C GLY A 33 -5.72 -5.47 -17.90
N SER A 34 -4.93 -6.52 -18.09
CA SER A 34 -4.97 -7.38 -19.26
C SER A 34 -6.15 -8.34 -19.15
N SER A 35 -7.35 -7.83 -18.91
CA SER A 35 -8.53 -8.68 -18.71
C SER A 35 -8.85 -9.42 -20.01
N ARG A 36 -8.34 -10.66 -20.09
CA ARG A 36 -8.56 -11.71 -21.11
C ARG A 36 -7.65 -11.74 -22.35
N LEU A 37 -6.56 -10.96 -22.40
CA LEU A 37 -5.60 -11.02 -23.50
C LEU A 37 -4.20 -11.35 -22.97
N ILE A 38 -3.52 -12.31 -23.62
CA ILE A 38 -2.07 -12.51 -23.44
C ILE A 38 -1.41 -11.33 -24.15
N LEU A 39 -0.93 -10.38 -23.36
CA LEU A 39 -0.20 -9.23 -23.86
C LEU A 39 1.31 -9.52 -23.80
N PRO A 40 2.12 -8.86 -24.65
CA PRO A 40 3.58 -8.94 -24.56
C PRO A 40 4.08 -8.61 -23.14
N ALA A 41 5.22 -9.17 -22.75
CA ALA A 41 5.84 -8.87 -21.46
C ALA A 41 5.96 -7.35 -21.25
N GLY A 42 5.46 -6.85 -20.12
CA GLY A 42 5.44 -5.42 -19.78
C GLY A 42 4.18 -4.67 -20.22
N VAL A 43 3.29 -5.29 -21.00
CA VAL A 43 2.04 -4.68 -21.47
C VAL A 43 0.89 -5.25 -20.62
N GLY A 44 0.46 -4.52 -19.58
CA GLY A 44 -0.66 -4.90 -18.72
C GLY A 44 -0.25 -5.45 -17.35
N CYS A 45 -1.26 -5.60 -16.49
CA CYS A 45 -1.07 -5.99 -15.08
C CYS A 45 -2.18 -6.95 -14.63
N ALA A 46 -1.81 -8.21 -14.39
CA ALA A 46 -2.78 -9.27 -14.07
C ALA A 46 -3.46 -9.08 -12.71
N THR A 47 -2.72 -8.54 -11.72
CA THR A 47 -3.16 -8.41 -10.32
C THR A 47 -3.56 -6.99 -9.93
N CYS A 48 -3.54 -6.04 -10.87
CA CYS A 48 -3.84 -4.63 -10.58
C CYS A 48 -5.28 -4.39 -10.15
N GLU A 49 -6.22 -5.16 -10.71
CA GLU A 49 -7.63 -5.08 -10.30
C GLU A 49 -7.83 -5.58 -8.87
N ASP A 50 -7.16 -6.67 -8.52
CA ASP A 50 -7.20 -7.24 -7.17
C ASP A 50 -6.56 -6.28 -6.15
N ALA A 51 -5.44 -5.65 -6.51
CA ALA A 51 -4.80 -4.63 -5.68
C ALA A 51 -5.70 -3.40 -5.49
N ARG A 52 -6.47 -3.02 -6.53
CA ARG A 52 -7.48 -1.95 -6.42
C ARG A 52 -8.58 -2.29 -5.43
N GLN A 53 -9.18 -3.47 -5.54
CA GLN A 53 -10.22 -3.91 -4.61
C GLN A 53 -9.71 -3.93 -3.17
N MET A 54 -8.43 -4.31 -2.97
CA MET A 54 -7.79 -4.30 -1.66
C MET A 54 -7.57 -2.89 -1.11
N ALA A 55 -7.07 -1.96 -1.93
CA ALA A 55 -6.89 -0.56 -1.52
C ALA A 55 -8.24 0.12 -1.21
N GLU A 56 -9.27 -0.17 -2.02
CA GLU A 56 -10.64 0.30 -1.79
C GLU A 56 -11.24 -0.27 -0.50
N LEU A 57 -10.98 -1.55 -0.17
CA LEU A 57 -11.39 -2.12 1.10
C LEU A 57 -10.81 -1.34 2.29
N LEU A 58 -9.51 -1.02 2.26
CA LEU A 58 -8.85 -0.27 3.35
C LEU A 58 -9.45 1.14 3.50
N ARG A 59 -9.72 1.82 2.37
CA ARG A 59 -10.43 3.11 2.36
C ARG A 59 -11.83 2.98 2.96
N ASP A 60 -12.62 2.02 2.49
CA ASP A 60 -14.00 1.81 2.92
C ASP A 60 -14.13 1.45 4.41
N ALA A 61 -13.11 0.80 4.97
CA ALA A 61 -13.10 0.44 6.38
C ALA A 61 -13.05 1.67 7.31
N ALA A 62 -12.39 2.75 6.89
CA ALA A 62 -12.27 3.99 7.65
C ALA A 62 -12.22 5.23 6.73
N PRO A 63 -13.33 5.56 6.04
CA PRO A 63 -13.34 6.59 4.99
C PRO A 63 -13.01 8.00 5.49
N GLU A 64 -13.25 8.27 6.78
CA GLU A 64 -12.91 9.55 7.43
C GLU A 64 -11.41 9.71 7.72
N LYS A 65 -10.65 8.60 7.72
CA LYS A 65 -9.22 8.58 8.07
C LYS A 65 -8.34 8.10 6.94
N VAL A 66 -8.84 7.24 6.06
CA VAL A 66 -8.07 6.63 4.98
C VAL A 66 -8.58 7.20 3.66
N THR A 67 -7.70 7.88 2.94
CA THR A 67 -7.95 8.35 1.58
C THR A 67 -7.23 7.47 0.57
N LEU A 68 -7.72 7.42 -0.67
CA LEU A 68 -7.13 6.63 -1.74
C LEU A 68 -7.01 7.47 -3.00
N ASP A 69 -5.80 7.58 -3.53
CA ASP A 69 -5.50 8.07 -4.87
C ASP A 69 -5.09 6.90 -5.78
N VAL A 70 -5.51 6.93 -7.04
CA VAL A 70 -5.25 5.86 -8.01
C VAL A 70 -4.55 6.45 -9.23
N VAL A 71 -3.28 6.07 -9.39
CA VAL A 71 -2.40 6.54 -10.46
C VAL A 71 -2.28 5.46 -11.52
N ASP A 72 -2.82 5.71 -12.71
CA ASP A 72 -2.57 4.88 -13.89
C ASP A 72 -1.24 5.27 -14.53
N THR A 73 -0.21 4.45 -14.33
CA THR A 73 1.15 4.75 -14.78
C THR A 73 1.30 4.71 -16.31
N SER A 74 0.33 4.15 -17.03
CA SER A 74 0.29 4.22 -18.50
C SER A 74 -0.20 5.57 -19.01
N ARG A 75 -0.95 6.30 -18.19
CA ARG A 75 -1.53 7.62 -18.50
C ARG A 75 -0.73 8.75 -17.88
N ASP A 76 -0.10 8.51 -16.73
CA ASP A 76 0.70 9.48 -16.00
C ASP A 76 2.08 8.90 -15.64
N PRO A 77 2.97 8.73 -16.63
CA PRO A 77 4.32 8.20 -16.40
C PRO A 77 5.21 9.19 -15.62
N ASP A 78 4.92 10.49 -15.67
CA ASP A 78 5.68 11.52 -14.98
C ASP A 78 5.44 11.44 -13.47
N ARG A 79 4.19 11.20 -13.04
CA ARG A 79 3.86 10.95 -11.64
C ARG A 79 4.59 9.71 -11.10
N ALA A 80 4.55 8.59 -11.84
CA ALA A 80 5.23 7.37 -11.45
C ALA A 80 6.75 7.58 -11.30
N ARG A 81 7.37 8.34 -12.21
CA ARG A 81 8.79 8.69 -12.15
C ARG A 81 9.11 9.60 -10.96
N ALA A 82 8.29 10.61 -10.70
CA ALA A 82 8.47 11.52 -9.57
C ALA A 82 8.41 10.77 -8.23
N ASP A 83 7.48 9.82 -8.13
CA ASP A 83 7.32 8.99 -6.93
C ASP A 83 8.28 7.80 -6.88
N ARG A 84 9.14 7.61 -7.90
CA ARG A 84 10.08 6.47 -8.03
C ARG A 84 9.36 5.12 -7.90
N VAL A 85 8.33 4.94 -8.71
CA VAL A 85 7.58 3.70 -8.83
C VAL A 85 7.85 3.08 -10.19
N ASP A 86 8.66 2.02 -10.19
CA ASP A 86 9.06 1.33 -11.41
C ASP A 86 8.10 0.18 -11.77
N ASP A 87 7.47 -0.44 -10.76
CA ASP A 87 6.63 -1.62 -10.91
C ASP A 87 5.18 -1.40 -10.44
N VAL A 88 4.24 -2.14 -11.05
CA VAL A 88 2.82 -2.16 -10.67
C VAL A 88 2.32 -3.61 -10.52
N PRO A 89 1.31 -3.86 -9.66
CA PRO A 89 0.69 -2.88 -8.77
C PRO A 89 1.62 -2.47 -7.63
N THR A 90 1.52 -1.21 -7.20
CA THR A 90 2.23 -0.74 -6.00
C THR A 90 1.24 0.01 -5.11
N ILE A 91 1.14 -0.38 -3.84
CA ILE A 91 0.37 0.34 -2.83
C ILE A 91 1.35 1.09 -1.93
N ALA A 92 1.33 2.42 -1.99
CA ALA A 92 2.09 3.28 -1.11
C ALA A 92 1.22 3.74 0.07
N VAL A 93 1.78 3.72 1.27
CA VAL A 93 1.13 4.14 2.52
C VAL A 93 1.86 5.36 3.07
N GLY A 94 1.16 6.49 3.13
CA GLY A 94 1.67 7.78 3.60
C GLY A 94 0.84 8.37 4.75
N ALA A 95 1.48 9.22 5.56
CA ALA A 95 0.78 10.00 6.57
C ALA A 95 0.21 11.28 5.94
N ASN A 96 -0.95 11.72 6.41
CA ASN A 96 -1.59 12.96 5.94
C ASN A 96 -1.74 12.99 4.40
N THR A 97 -1.10 13.92 3.71
CA THR A 97 -1.10 14.07 2.24
C THR A 97 0.28 13.78 1.63
N GLU A 98 1.20 13.20 2.40
CA GLU A 98 2.55 12.93 1.93
C GLU A 98 2.60 11.69 1.04
N ALA A 99 3.50 11.70 0.06
CA ALA A 99 3.79 10.52 -0.74
C ALA A 99 4.29 9.39 0.17
N GLY A 100 3.63 8.22 0.11
CA GLY A 100 3.95 7.08 0.95
C GLY A 100 5.38 6.57 0.73
N ARG A 101 6.17 6.55 1.82
CA ARG A 101 7.52 5.95 1.83
C ARG A 101 7.50 4.44 2.09
N ILE A 102 6.43 3.93 2.70
CA ILE A 102 6.19 2.49 2.85
C ILE A 102 5.43 2.01 1.61
N ARG A 103 5.96 1.01 0.92
CA ARG A 103 5.44 0.55 -0.38
C ARG A 103 5.35 -0.96 -0.42
N PHE A 104 4.21 -1.45 -0.88
CA PHE A 104 3.97 -2.85 -1.18
C PHE A 104 3.96 -2.99 -2.70
N GLN A 105 5.04 -3.55 -3.25
CA GLN A 105 5.17 -3.84 -4.68
C GLN A 105 4.65 -5.26 -4.93
N GLY A 106 3.63 -5.39 -5.79
CA GLY A 106 2.87 -6.62 -5.99
C GLY A 106 1.52 -6.62 -5.25
N LEU A 107 0.89 -7.80 -5.19
CA LEU A 107 -0.41 -7.99 -4.54
C LEU A 107 -0.20 -8.59 -3.13
N PRO A 108 -0.43 -7.85 -2.03
CA PRO A 108 -0.16 -8.32 -0.67
C PRO A 108 -1.31 -9.19 -0.14
N THR A 109 -1.40 -10.43 -0.63
CA THR A 109 -2.35 -11.45 -0.19
C THR A 109 -1.75 -12.39 0.87
N GLY A 110 -2.56 -13.33 1.38
CA GLY A 110 -2.08 -14.33 2.34
C GLY A 110 -1.53 -13.69 3.62
N THR A 111 -0.32 -14.11 4.01
CA THR A 111 0.40 -13.58 5.18
C THR A 111 0.81 -12.10 5.06
N GLU A 112 0.80 -11.52 3.85
CA GLU A 112 1.19 -10.12 3.63
C GLU A 112 0.04 -9.13 3.82
N PHE A 113 -1.22 -9.60 3.78
CA PHE A 113 -2.36 -8.72 4.01
C PHE A 113 -2.38 -8.13 5.44
N PRO A 114 -2.12 -8.92 6.51
CA PRO A 114 -1.89 -8.37 7.85
C PRO A 114 -0.74 -7.34 7.92
N ALA A 115 0.34 -7.51 7.15
CA ALA A 115 1.46 -6.57 7.14
C ALA A 115 1.06 -5.21 6.55
N LEU A 116 0.23 -5.21 5.50
CA LEU A 116 -0.36 -3.99 4.95
C LEU A 116 -1.26 -3.28 5.96
N ILE A 117 -2.11 -4.02 6.68
CA ILE A 117 -2.97 -3.47 7.74
C ILE A 117 -2.11 -2.84 8.85
N ASP A 118 -1.04 -3.53 9.29
CA ASP A 118 -0.15 -3.04 10.32
C ASP A 118 0.60 -1.76 9.88
N ALA A 119 1.01 -1.68 8.61
CA ALA A 119 1.61 -0.47 8.04
C ALA A 119 0.65 0.73 8.10
N VAL A 120 -0.60 0.56 7.67
CA VAL A 120 -1.64 1.60 7.75
C VAL A 120 -1.84 2.09 9.19
N GLU A 121 -1.89 1.14 10.12
CA GLU A 121 -2.03 1.43 11.55
C GLU A 121 -0.86 2.21 12.15
N ARG A 122 0.37 1.78 11.86
CA ARG A 122 1.60 2.43 12.35
C ARG A 122 1.74 3.84 11.81
N VAL A 123 1.45 4.03 10.52
CA VAL A 123 1.43 5.35 9.89
C VAL A 123 0.37 6.24 10.53
N SER A 124 -0.85 5.72 10.72
CA SER A 124 -1.93 6.46 11.38
C SER A 124 -1.58 6.89 12.81
N ARG A 125 -0.90 6.03 13.58
CA ARG A 125 -0.50 6.32 14.97
C ARG A 125 0.80 7.10 15.09
N THR A 126 1.55 7.29 14.01
CA THR A 126 2.92 7.83 14.05
C THR A 126 3.83 7.00 14.98
N GLU A 127 3.64 5.68 14.98
CA GLU A 127 4.35 4.73 15.85
C GLU A 127 5.27 3.83 15.02
N HIS A 128 6.55 3.77 15.37
CA HIS A 128 7.54 2.92 14.70
C HIS A 128 7.93 1.67 15.51
N ASP A 129 7.67 1.64 16.83
CA ASP A 129 7.98 0.52 17.73
C ASP A 129 9.46 0.07 17.67
N LEU A 130 10.36 1.04 17.53
CA LEU A 130 11.80 0.82 17.49
C LEU A 130 12.39 1.21 18.84
N SER A 131 13.38 0.44 19.30
CA SER A 131 14.10 0.76 20.53
C SER A 131 14.86 2.09 20.40
N ALA A 132 15.08 2.77 21.52
CA ALA A 132 15.87 4.01 21.56
C ALA A 132 17.27 3.81 20.97
N ALA A 133 17.89 2.65 21.20
CA ALA A 133 19.17 2.29 20.60
C ALA A 133 19.09 2.24 19.06
N SER A 134 18.03 1.66 18.51
CA SER A 134 17.84 1.61 17.05
C SER A 134 17.65 3.00 16.44
N LEU A 135 16.89 3.88 17.12
CA LEU A 135 16.72 5.26 16.67
C LEU A 135 18.04 6.05 16.65
N VAL A 136 18.90 5.84 17.66
CA VAL A 136 20.23 6.46 17.70
C VAL A 136 21.08 6.01 16.53
N GLU A 137 21.08 4.72 16.19
CA GLU A 137 21.84 4.21 15.04
C GLU A 137 21.26 4.70 13.70
N LEU A 138 19.93 4.70 13.56
CA LEU A 138 19.26 5.22 12.35
C LEU A 138 19.54 6.72 12.13
N GLY A 139 19.69 7.49 13.22
CA GLY A 139 20.06 8.91 13.15
C GLY A 139 21.46 9.18 12.58
N LYS A 140 22.31 8.16 12.45
CA LYS A 140 23.66 8.27 11.85
C LYS A 140 23.65 8.12 10.34
N LEU A 141 22.53 7.74 9.72
CA LEU A 141 22.42 7.63 8.26
C LEU A 141 22.55 9.02 7.63
N THR A 142 23.60 9.22 6.83
CA THR A 142 23.88 10.49 6.14
C THR A 142 23.40 10.51 4.69
N GLU A 143 22.98 9.36 4.17
CA GLU A 143 22.53 9.19 2.79
C GLU A 143 21.14 8.54 2.76
N PRO A 144 20.34 8.79 1.71
CA PRO A 144 19.06 8.11 1.52
C PRO A 144 19.26 6.60 1.46
N ALA A 145 18.58 5.86 2.35
CA ALA A 145 18.59 4.41 2.37
C ALA A 145 17.26 3.85 1.84
N GLU A 146 17.35 2.80 1.04
CA GLU A 146 16.21 2.01 0.57
C GLU A 146 16.31 0.59 1.13
N VAL A 147 15.21 0.09 1.69
CA VAL A 147 15.12 -1.25 2.25
C VAL A 147 14.09 -2.03 1.44
N MET A 148 14.55 -3.06 0.74
CA MET A 148 13.70 -3.97 -0.01
C MET A 148 13.55 -5.29 0.74
N VAL A 149 12.31 -5.69 1.01
CA VAL A 149 11.97 -6.97 1.62
C VAL A 149 11.25 -7.81 0.57
N PHE A 150 11.88 -8.91 0.16
CA PHE A 150 11.29 -9.86 -0.79
C PHE A 150 10.51 -10.92 -0.02
N ALA A 151 9.21 -11.00 -0.27
CA ALA A 151 8.30 -11.93 0.39
C ALA A 151 7.42 -12.65 -0.63
N THR A 152 6.85 -13.78 -0.21
CA THR A 152 5.87 -14.54 -0.99
C THR A 152 4.60 -14.69 -0.16
N PRO A 153 3.40 -14.44 -0.72
CA PRO A 153 2.14 -14.67 -0.03
C PRO A 153 1.89 -16.19 0.06
N THR A 154 2.37 -16.83 1.13
CA THR A 154 2.10 -18.25 1.43
C THR A 154 0.79 -18.43 2.17
#